data_AF-A0A168N7M0-F1
#
_entry.id   AF-A0A168N7M0-F1
#
_cell.length_a   1.000
_cell.length_b   1.000
_cell.length_c   1.000
_cell.angle_alpha   90.00
_cell.angle_beta   90.00
_cell.angle_gamma   90.00
#
_symmetry.space_group_name_H-M   'P 1'
#
loop_
_entity.id
_entity.type
_entity.pdbx_description
1 polymer ?
#
loop_
_entity_poly.entity_id
_entity_poly.type
_entity_poly.pdbx_seq_one_letter_code
_entity_poly.pdbx_strand_id
1 'polypeptide(L)'
;MNCIFSAQKASIPLDVCKIFGEETAFLQQASNITGGVYVKMENRQALLEYLMMAFLPDRYSRNYLNLPSQDQVDFRAACFCHKKIVDIGFVCSVCLSIFCKWSPVCSTCKTKFAFRPMAPPASSSNPSSKLKKN
;
A
#
# COMPACT_ATOMS: atom_id res chain seq x y z
N MET A 1 0.68 -2.53 -9.73
CA MET A 1 2.01 -2.61 -9.06
C MET A 1 3.03 -3.47 -9.81
N ASN A 2 2.69 -4.63 -10.39
CA ASN A 2 3.68 -5.52 -11.04
C ASN A 2 4.63 -4.82 -12.03
N CYS A 3 4.12 -3.96 -12.91
CA CYS A 3 4.96 -3.24 -13.88
C CYS A 3 6.01 -2.34 -13.20
N ILE A 4 5.69 -1.75 -12.05
CA ILE A 4 6.59 -0.89 -11.29
C ILE A 4 7.73 -1.73 -10.71
N PHE A 5 7.42 -2.87 -10.10
CA PHE A 5 8.44 -3.78 -9.58
C PHE A 5 9.29 -4.42 -10.68
N SER A 6 8.71 -4.71 -11.84
CA SER A 6 9.47 -5.16 -13.01
C SER A 6 10.43 -4.07 -13.50
N ALA A 7 9.98 -2.81 -13.58
CA ALA A 7 10.82 -1.69 -13.95
C ALA A 7 11.95 -1.46 -12.92
N GLN A 8 11.64 -1.53 -11.62
CA GLN A 8 12.64 -1.46 -10.56
C GLN A 8 13.69 -2.57 -10.72
N LYS A 9 13.27 -3.82 -10.95
CA LYS A 9 14.18 -4.95 -11.15
C LYS A 9 15.05 -4.79 -12.40
N ALA A 10 14.48 -4.26 -13.48
CA ALA A 10 15.21 -3.92 -14.69
C ALA A 10 16.09 -2.66 -14.52
N SER A 11 16.06 -2.02 -13.35
CA SER A 11 16.70 -0.74 -13.09
C SER A 11 16.29 0.31 -14.14
N ILE A 12 15.00 0.41 -14.47
CA ILE A 12 14.47 1.42 -15.38
C ILE A 12 13.69 2.44 -14.54
N PRO A 13 14.15 3.71 -14.46
CA PRO A 13 13.43 4.74 -13.72
C PRO A 13 12.11 5.08 -14.42
N LEU A 14 11.05 5.30 -13.64
CA LEU A 14 9.76 5.77 -14.13
C LEU A 14 9.56 7.21 -13.71
N ASP A 15 9.66 8.13 -14.67
CA ASP A 15 9.34 9.53 -14.41
C ASP A 15 7.86 9.81 -14.69
N VAL A 16 7.25 10.61 -13.84
CA VAL A 16 5.83 10.96 -13.91
C VAL A 16 5.68 12.47 -13.99
N CYS A 17 5.11 12.92 -15.11
CA CYS A 17 4.69 14.30 -15.30
C CYS A 17 3.17 14.37 -15.16
N LYS A 18 2.67 14.85 -14.03
CA LYS A 18 1.24 14.96 -13.77
C LYS A 18 0.72 16.31 -14.25
N ILE A 19 -0.07 16.29 -15.33
CA ILE A 19 -0.64 17.49 -15.98
C ILE A 19 -2.01 17.87 -15.40
N PHE A 20 -2.85 16.88 -15.09
CA PHE A 20 -4.22 17.09 -14.63
C PHE A 20 -4.70 15.95 -13.73
N GLY A 21 -5.74 16.21 -12.92
CA GLY A 21 -6.46 15.22 -12.12
C GLY A 21 -6.14 15.22 -10.62
N GLU A 22 -6.85 14.37 -9.88
CA GLU A 22 -6.68 14.18 -8.43
C GLU A 22 -5.33 13.55 -8.09
N GLU A 23 -4.88 13.72 -6.85
CA GLU A 23 -3.62 13.13 -6.39
C GLU A 23 -3.70 11.61 -6.34
N THR A 24 -2.74 10.98 -7.00
CA THR A 24 -2.65 9.54 -7.13
C THR A 24 -1.39 9.07 -6.43
N ALA A 25 -1.55 8.58 -5.20
CA ALA A 25 -0.45 8.03 -4.41
C ALA A 25 0.33 6.94 -5.16
N PHE A 26 -0.36 6.12 -5.97
CA PHE A 26 0.27 5.05 -6.76
C PHE A 26 1.30 5.53 -7.78
N LEU A 27 1.10 6.68 -8.44
CA LEU A 27 2.08 7.18 -9.42
C LEU A 27 3.29 7.81 -8.73
N GLN A 28 3.07 8.40 -7.55
CA GLN A 28 4.14 8.92 -6.71
C GLN A 28 4.98 7.77 -6.13
N GLN A 29 4.34 6.68 -5.67
CA GLN A 29 5.01 5.44 -5.29
C GLN A 29 5.80 4.84 -6.46
N ALA A 30 5.23 4.84 -7.68
CA ALA A 30 5.87 4.27 -8.86
C ALA A 30 7.22 4.91 -9.18
N SER A 31 7.23 6.25 -9.19
CA SER A 31 8.44 7.05 -9.41
C SER A 31 9.44 6.86 -8.27
N ASN A 32 8.97 6.87 -7.02
CA ASN A 32 9.84 6.68 -5.86
C ASN A 32 10.53 5.30 -5.85
N ILE A 33 9.77 4.22 -6.04
CA ILE A 33 10.29 2.84 -6.03
C ILE A 33 11.32 2.60 -7.13
N THR A 34 11.17 3.26 -8.27
CA THR A 34 12.07 3.09 -9.42
C THR A 34 13.22 4.09 -9.44
N GLY A 35 13.25 5.05 -8.51
CA GLY A 35 14.23 6.14 -8.49
C GLY A 35 14.04 7.14 -9.64
N GLY A 36 12.81 7.29 -10.12
CA GLY A 36 12.41 8.30 -11.09
C GLY A 36 11.95 9.60 -10.42
N VAL A 37 11.56 10.56 -11.26
CA VAL A 37 11.12 11.90 -10.84
C VAL A 37 9.61 12.02 -10.92
N TYR A 38 8.99 12.71 -9.97
CA TYR A 38 7.57 13.06 -10.04
C TYR A 38 7.42 14.58 -10.00
N VAL A 39 6.74 15.12 -11.01
CA VAL A 39 6.43 16.54 -11.09
C VAL A 39 4.93 16.70 -11.24
N LYS A 40 4.32 17.45 -10.31
CA LYS A 40 2.96 17.95 -10.44
C LYS A 40 3.02 19.33 -11.07
N MET A 41 2.43 19.48 -12.25
CA MET A 41 2.47 20.73 -12.98
C MET A 41 1.47 21.73 -12.39
N GLU A 42 1.97 22.86 -11.89
CA GLU A 42 1.11 23.96 -11.43
C GLU A 42 0.70 24.86 -12.60
N ASN A 43 1.65 25.20 -13.48
CA ASN A 43 1.41 25.99 -14.67
C ASN A 43 1.59 25.16 -15.95
N ARG A 44 0.50 24.97 -16.69
CA ARG A 44 0.49 24.22 -17.95
C ARG A 44 1.27 24.90 -19.08
N GLN A 45 1.45 26.21 -19.03
CA GLN A 45 2.24 26.95 -20.03
C GLN A 45 3.74 26.63 -19.94
N ALA A 46 4.21 26.21 -18.75
CA ALA A 46 5.60 25.81 -18.51
C ALA A 46 5.88 24.32 -18.81
N LEU A 47 4.97 23.62 -19.49
CA LEU A 47 5.10 22.19 -19.80
C LEU A 47 6.45 21.86 -20.46
N LEU A 48 6.85 22.66 -21.46
CA LEU A 48 8.11 22.42 -22.17
C LEU A 48 9.32 22.55 -21.25
N GLU A 49 9.32 23.55 -20.37
CA GLU A 49 10.39 23.77 -19.39
C GLU A 49 10.52 22.57 -18.45
N TYR A 50 9.40 22.09 -17.88
CA TYR A 50 9.40 20.90 -17.05
C TYR A 50 9.95 19.67 -17.78
N LEU A 51 9.51 19.43 -19.02
CA LEU A 51 9.99 18.30 -19.83
C LEU A 51 11.49 18.39 -20.10
N MET A 52 11.98 19.56 -20.50
CA MET A 52 13.39 19.76 -20.81
C MET A 52 14.29 19.65 -19.58
N MET A 53 13.88 20.19 -18.44
CA MET A 53 14.74 20.23 -17.25
C MET A 53 14.68 18.94 -16.42
N ALA A 54 13.49 18.36 -16.22
CA ALA A 54 13.32 17.21 -15.33
C ALA A 54 13.34 15.85 -16.05
N PHE A 55 12.91 15.78 -17.32
CA PHE A 55 12.66 14.49 -18.00
C PHE A 55 13.63 14.18 -19.14
N LEU A 56 14.23 15.21 -19.76
CA LEU A 56 15.19 15.05 -20.86
C LEU A 56 16.59 14.54 -20.44
N PRO A 57 17.15 14.91 -19.26
CA PRO A 57 18.50 14.47 -18.89
C PRO A 57 18.60 12.95 -18.79
N ASP A 58 19.69 12.41 -19.33
CA ASP A 58 20.01 11.00 -19.21
C ASP A 58 20.33 10.61 -17.77
N ARG A 59 20.29 9.30 -17.49
CA ARG A 59 20.40 8.77 -16.14
C ARG A 59 21.72 9.11 -15.43
N TYR A 60 22.80 9.29 -16.16
CA TYR A 60 24.09 9.66 -15.58
C TYR A 60 24.11 11.15 -15.23
N SER A 61 23.66 12.01 -16.16
CA SER A 61 23.59 13.46 -15.96
C SER A 61 22.68 13.87 -14.80
N ARG A 62 21.61 13.10 -14.53
CA ARG A 62 20.70 13.33 -13.40
C ARG A 62 21.39 13.38 -12.03
N ASN A 63 22.52 12.70 -11.85
CA ASN A 63 23.26 12.72 -10.58
C ASN A 63 23.92 14.07 -10.27
N TYR A 64 24.07 14.93 -11.28
CA TYR A 64 24.69 16.25 -11.18
C TYR A 64 23.66 17.38 -11.23
N LEU A 65 22.38 17.06 -11.40
CA LEU A 65 21.29 18.02 -11.47
C LEU A 65 20.49 17.97 -10.17
N ASN A 66 20.09 19.14 -9.68
CA ASN A 66 19.17 19.24 -8.56
C ASN A 66 17.73 19.05 -9.07
N LEU A 67 17.33 17.78 -9.17
CA LEU A 67 15.98 17.38 -9.60
C LEU A 67 14.99 17.51 -8.44
N PRO A 68 13.70 17.76 -8.73
CA PRO A 68 12.69 17.85 -7.68
C PRO A 68 12.61 16.54 -6.89
N SER A 69 12.84 16.63 -5.58
CA SER A 69 12.76 15.52 -4.63
C SER A 69 11.31 15.20 -4.26
N GLN A 70 11.03 13.93 -3.95
CA GLN A 70 9.74 13.49 -3.44
C GLN A 70 9.83 13.32 -1.92
N ASP A 71 9.35 14.31 -1.14
CA ASP A 71 9.51 14.27 0.32
C ASP A 71 8.48 13.39 1.05
N GLN A 72 7.24 13.31 0.57
CA GLN A 72 6.19 12.53 1.24
C GLN A 72 5.42 11.66 0.26
N VAL A 73 5.71 10.36 0.30
CA VAL A 73 4.99 9.33 -0.45
C VAL A 73 4.23 8.45 0.54
N ASP A 74 2.91 8.38 0.38
CA ASP A 74 2.06 7.53 1.22
C ASP A 74 2.16 6.07 0.75
N PHE A 75 2.70 5.17 1.58
CA PHE A 75 2.82 3.72 1.29
C PHE A 75 1.74 2.86 1.94
N ARG A 76 0.73 3.47 2.56
CA ARG A 76 -0.31 2.71 3.25
C ARG A 76 -1.12 1.86 2.28
N ALA A 77 -1.54 0.70 2.77
CA ALA A 77 -2.36 -0.22 1.99
C ALA A 77 -3.80 0.27 1.90
N ALA A 78 -4.41 0.09 0.73
CA ALA A 78 -5.86 0.21 0.57
C ALA A 78 -6.53 -1.16 0.73
N CYS A 79 -7.62 -1.21 1.49
CA CYS A 79 -8.38 -2.45 1.67
C CYS A 79 -9.07 -2.87 0.35
N PHE A 80 -9.10 -4.17 0.06
CA PHE A 80 -9.74 -4.69 -1.15
C PHE A 80 -11.27 -4.59 -1.13
N CYS A 81 -11.88 -4.51 0.05
CA CYS A 81 -13.34 -4.44 0.20
C CYS A 81 -13.91 -3.06 -0.13
N HIS A 82 -13.33 -1.97 0.38
CA HIS A 82 -13.86 -0.60 0.19
C HIS A 82 -12.92 0.32 -0.58
N LYS A 83 -11.70 -0.12 -0.92
CA LYS A 83 -10.66 0.70 -1.57
C LYS A 83 -10.25 1.94 -0.77
N LYS A 84 -10.47 1.91 0.55
CA LYS A 84 -10.03 2.96 1.49
C LYS A 84 -8.68 2.60 2.07
N ILE A 85 -7.84 3.61 2.28
CA ILE A 85 -6.56 3.50 2.96
C ILE A 85 -6.82 3.08 4.41
N VAL A 86 -6.06 2.10 4.92
CA VAL A 86 -6.18 1.58 6.27
C VAL A 86 -4.80 1.56 6.95
N ASP A 87 -4.76 1.99 8.21
CA ASP A 87 -3.53 1.90 9.02
C ASP A 87 -3.38 0.52 9.67
N ILE A 88 -4.50 -0.12 10.05
CA ILE A 88 -4.57 -1.48 10.58
C ILE A 88 -5.55 -2.30 9.74
N GLY A 89 -5.14 -3.48 9.29
CA GLY A 89 -5.96 -4.36 8.46
C GLY A 89 -5.70 -5.83 8.70
N PHE A 90 -6.64 -6.68 8.27
CA PHE A 90 -6.54 -8.13 8.33
C PHE A 90 -6.05 -8.67 6.99
N VAL A 91 -5.05 -9.56 7.02
CA VAL A 91 -4.46 -10.15 5.81
C VAL A 91 -4.93 -11.59 5.66
N CYS A 92 -5.37 -11.98 4.46
CA CYS A 92 -5.65 -13.38 4.17
C CYS A 92 -4.35 -14.18 4.08
N SER A 93 -4.23 -15.27 4.84
CA SER A 93 -3.07 -16.15 4.83
C SER A 93 -2.85 -16.93 3.52
N VAL A 94 -3.85 -16.95 2.63
CA VAL A 94 -3.77 -17.67 1.35
C VAL A 94 -3.45 -16.72 0.19
N CYS A 95 -4.26 -15.68 0.00
CA CYS A 95 -4.13 -14.78 -1.16
C CYS A 95 -3.48 -13.43 -0.83
N LEU A 96 -3.05 -13.20 0.41
CA LEU A 96 -2.41 -11.96 0.89
C LEU A 96 -3.25 -10.68 0.69
N SER A 97 -4.55 -10.81 0.41
CA SER A 97 -5.46 -9.67 0.31
C SER A 97 -5.69 -9.02 1.68
N ILE A 98 -5.76 -7.69 1.69
CA ILE A 98 -5.89 -6.86 2.90
C ILE A 98 -7.34 -6.37 3.04
N PHE A 99 -7.90 -6.50 4.24
CA PHE A 99 -9.29 -6.14 4.57
C PHE A 99 -9.36 -5.19 5.77
N CYS A 100 -10.31 -4.26 5.75
CA CYS A 100 -10.51 -3.28 6.83
C CYS A 100 -11.27 -3.85 8.05
N LYS A 101 -11.97 -4.98 7.87
CA LYS A 101 -12.73 -5.67 8.92
C LYS A 101 -12.49 -7.16 8.79
N TRP A 102 -12.54 -7.85 9.91
CA TRP A 102 -12.45 -9.30 9.92
C TRP A 102 -13.72 -9.94 9.32
N SER A 103 -13.53 -11.06 8.61
CA SER A 103 -14.60 -11.90 8.05
C SER A 103 -14.14 -13.36 8.10
N PRO A 104 -15.02 -14.33 8.42
CA PRO A 104 -14.69 -15.75 8.46
C PRO A 104 -14.41 -16.36 7.07
N VAL A 105 -14.77 -15.64 6.00
CA VAL A 105 -14.52 -16.05 4.62
C VAL A 105 -13.85 -14.90 3.87
N CYS A 106 -12.76 -15.20 3.16
CA CYS A 106 -12.09 -14.22 2.32
C CYS A 106 -12.96 -13.86 1.11
N SER A 107 -13.21 -12.57 0.87
CA SER A 107 -14.01 -12.13 -0.29
C SER A 107 -13.29 -12.30 -1.63
N THR A 108 -11.96 -12.42 -1.63
CA THR A 108 -11.15 -12.55 -2.85
C THR A 108 -10.99 -14.01 -3.29
N CYS A 109 -10.46 -14.88 -2.42
CA CYS A 109 -10.19 -16.29 -2.76
C CYS A 109 -11.25 -17.28 -2.23
N LYS A 110 -12.26 -16.80 -1.49
CA LYS A 110 -13.33 -17.62 -0.89
C LYS A 110 -12.85 -18.67 0.12
N THR A 111 -11.60 -18.60 0.57
CA THR A 111 -11.09 -19.47 1.65
C THR A 111 -11.86 -19.21 2.94
N LYS A 112 -12.33 -20.28 3.57
CA LYS A 112 -12.91 -20.25 4.92
C LYS A 112 -11.78 -20.33 5.95
N PHE A 113 -11.71 -19.37 6.85
CA PHE A 113 -10.71 -19.39 7.91
C PHE A 113 -11.15 -20.34 9.02
N ALA A 114 -10.38 -21.38 9.27
CA ALA A 114 -10.62 -22.29 10.39
C ALA A 114 -10.26 -21.58 11.70
N PHE A 115 -11.27 -21.12 12.43
CA PHE A 115 -11.07 -20.62 13.78
C PHE A 115 -11.12 -21.79 14.77
N ARG A 116 -10.01 -22.01 15.49
CA ARG A 116 -10.13 -22.51 16.86
C ARG A 116 -10.51 -21.30 17.71
N PRO A 117 -11.65 -21.31 18.42
CA PRO A 117 -11.87 -20.34 19.48
C PRO A 117 -10.67 -20.44 20.41
N MET A 118 -9.93 -19.35 20.56
CA MET A 118 -8.97 -19.23 21.64
C MET A 118 -9.85 -19.18 22.90
N ALA A 119 -10.10 -20.35 23.49
CA ALA A 119 -10.91 -20.46 24.69
C ALA A 119 -10.29 -19.55 25.76
N PRO A 120 -11.07 -18.73 26.46
CA PRO A 120 -10.54 -17.99 27.59
C PRO A 120 -9.91 -19.00 28.58
N PRO A 121 -8.80 -18.65 29.26
CA PRO A 121 -8.17 -19.54 30.22
C PRO A 121 -9.23 -19.95 31.24
N ALA A 122 -9.50 -21.26 31.32
CA ALA A 122 -10.47 -21.82 32.25
C ALA A 122 -10.05 -21.44 33.67
N SER A 123 -10.79 -20.52 34.31
CA SER A 123 -10.67 -20.29 35.74
C SER A 123 -11.12 -21.55 36.46
N SER A 124 -10.17 -22.28 37.04
CA SER A 124 -10.39 -23.44 37.88
C SER A 124 -11.23 -23.07 39.11
N SER A 125 -12.51 -23.41 39.12
CA SER A 125 -13.32 -23.41 40.35
C SER A 125 -13.65 -24.85 40.74
N ASN A 126 -13.02 -25.32 41.82
CA ASN A 126 -13.24 -26.59 42.51
C ASN A 126 -14.73 -26.82 42.86
N PRO A 127 -15.24 -28.06 42.84
CA PRO A 127 -16.58 -28.35 43.34
C PRO A 127 -16.54 -28.58 44.85
N SER A 128 -17.13 -27.66 45.63
CA SER A 128 -17.38 -27.86 47.06
C SER A 128 -18.84 -28.25 47.30
N SER A 129 -19.02 -29.51 47.70
CA SER A 129 -19.97 -30.03 48.70
C SER A 129 -21.45 -29.62 48.71
N LYS A 130 -22.29 -30.64 48.44
CA LYS A 130 -23.49 -31.09 49.19
C LYS A 130 -24.50 -30.03 49.69
N LEU A 131 -25.76 -30.16 49.24
CA LEU A 131 -26.92 -29.92 50.10
C LEU A 131 -28.02 -30.95 49.79
N LYS A 132 -28.21 -31.89 50.73
CA LYS A 132 -29.39 -32.77 50.86
C LYS A 132 -30.61 -31.89 51.19
N LYS A 133 -31.74 -32.08 50.51
CA LYS A 133 -33.06 -31.65 51.00
C LYS A 133 -33.86 -32.88 51.40
N ASN A 134 -34.34 -32.85 52.64
CA ASN A 134 -35.40 -33.69 53.17
C ASN A 134 -36.75 -33.29 52.53
#